data_AF-K1TMN7-F1
#
_entry.id   AF-K1TMN7-F1
#
_cell.length_a   1.000
_cell.length_b   1.000
_cell.length_c   1.000
_cell.angle_alpha   90.00
_cell.angle_beta   90.00
_cell.angle_gamma   90.00
#
_symmetry.space_group_name_H-M   'P 1'
#
loop_
_entity.id
_entity.type
_entity.pdbx_description
1 polymer ?
#
loop_
_entity_poly.entity_id
_entity_poly.type
_entity_poly.pdbx_seq_one_letter_code
_entity_poly.pdbx_strand_id
1 'polypeptide(L)'
;MVRGIDTFKEFFKGFEDNYVIIGGTACEIHEDLYAQVPRATKDIDIILVVEALSAEFVAKFWEFVKKGNYDQRNKGVNENVEPKHEYFRFMKPANSAFPYQVELFSRSLGLMNFPEEARITPIPVDEDLSSLSAILMDEDYYRFTIEHSLQEDDVHIANIESLICLEKQGLSWI
;
A
#
# COMPACT_ATOMS: atom_id res chain seq x y z
N MET A 1 12.58 7.74 10.20
CA MET A 1 12.50 7.80 8.72
C MET A 1 12.37 6.41 8.12
N VAL A 2 11.22 6.16 7.50
CA VAL A 2 10.86 4.91 6.81
C VAL A 2 11.85 4.60 5.70
N ARG A 3 12.33 3.36 5.63
CA ARG A 3 13.27 2.96 4.57
C ARG A 3 12.61 3.09 3.20
N GLY A 4 13.23 3.86 2.31
CA GLY A 4 12.85 3.96 0.90
C GLY A 4 11.64 4.83 0.61
N ILE A 5 11.15 5.59 1.61
CA ILE A 5 10.04 6.53 1.43
C ILE A 5 10.40 7.68 0.47
N ASP A 6 11.63 8.20 0.53
CA ASP A 6 12.09 9.25 -0.39
C ASP A 6 12.11 8.76 -1.84
N THR A 7 12.57 7.53 -2.06
CA THR A 7 12.53 6.89 -3.37
C THR A 7 11.09 6.72 -3.85
N PHE A 8 10.16 6.34 -2.96
CA PHE A 8 8.75 6.21 -3.28
C PHE A 8 8.14 7.56 -3.71
N LYS A 9 8.35 8.62 -2.91
CA LYS A 9 7.94 10.00 -3.20
C LYS A 9 8.43 10.46 -4.56
N GLU A 10 9.71 10.31 -4.84
CA GLU A 10 10.30 10.73 -6.11
C GLU A 10 9.67 9.97 -7.29
N PHE A 11 9.40 8.67 -7.12
CA PHE A 11 8.86 7.83 -8.20
C PHE A 11 7.40 8.13 -8.53
N PHE A 12 6.60 8.46 -7.52
CA PHE A 12 5.15 8.65 -7.64
C PHE A 12 4.72 10.12 -7.56
N LYS A 13 5.67 11.05 -7.66
CA LYS A 13 5.39 12.47 -7.81
C LYS A 13 4.44 12.74 -8.99
N GLY A 14 3.35 13.44 -8.74
CA GLY A 14 2.28 13.71 -9.70
C GLY A 14 1.24 12.59 -9.84
N PHE A 15 1.33 11.54 -9.03
CA PHE A 15 0.34 10.44 -8.94
C PHE A 15 -0.24 10.30 -7.53
N GLU A 16 -0.18 11.35 -6.70
CA GLU A 16 -0.64 11.33 -5.31
C GLU A 16 -2.12 10.98 -5.19
N ASP A 17 -2.94 11.33 -6.19
CA ASP A 17 -4.37 11.01 -6.19
C ASP A 17 -4.68 9.53 -6.49
N ASN A 18 -3.70 8.75 -6.96
CA ASN A 18 -3.88 7.35 -7.35
C ASN A 18 -3.81 6.35 -6.19
N TYR A 19 -3.30 6.79 -5.03
CA TYR A 19 -3.09 5.92 -3.89
C TYR A 19 -3.31 6.67 -2.57
N VAL A 20 -3.47 5.93 -1.49
CA VAL A 20 -3.39 6.42 -0.11
C VAL A 20 -2.45 5.53 0.68
N ILE A 21 -1.37 6.09 1.22
CA ILE A 21 -0.47 5.39 2.14
C ILE A 21 -1.17 5.26 3.50
N ILE A 22 -1.07 4.07 4.07
CA ILE A 22 -1.66 3.69 5.36
C ILE A 22 -0.61 2.99 6.23
N GLY A 23 -1.08 2.38 7.33
CA GLY A 23 -0.24 1.54 8.19
C GLY A 23 0.86 2.34 8.89
N GLY A 24 1.93 1.65 9.28
CA GLY A 24 3.03 2.25 10.04
C GLY A 24 3.71 3.42 9.31
N THR A 25 3.74 3.43 7.98
CA THR A 25 4.38 4.50 7.21
C THR A 25 3.59 5.81 7.36
N ALA A 26 2.26 5.75 7.27
CA ALA A 26 1.44 6.92 7.51
C ALA A 26 1.55 7.40 8.97
N CYS A 27 1.55 6.48 9.95
CA CYS A 27 1.76 6.83 11.36
C CYS A 27 3.10 7.56 11.57
N GLU A 28 4.20 7.05 10.99
CA GLU A 28 5.53 7.64 11.13
C GLU A 28 5.62 9.04 10.51
N ILE A 29 4.99 9.28 9.35
CA ILE A 29 4.93 10.60 8.73
C ILE A 29 4.18 11.59 9.64
N HIS A 30 3.04 11.18 10.22
CA HIS A 30 2.34 12.00 11.21
C HIS A 30 3.19 12.26 12.45
N GLU A 31 3.83 11.23 13.01
CA GLU A 31 4.62 11.33 14.25
C GLU A 31 5.87 12.20 14.12
N ASP A 32 6.56 12.15 12.96
CA ASP A 32 7.70 13.02 12.66
C ASP A 32 7.27 14.51 12.66
N LEU A 33 6.02 14.81 12.27
CA LEU A 33 5.45 16.16 12.36
C LEU A 33 5.07 16.56 13.80
N TYR A 34 4.75 15.60 14.67
CA TYR A 34 4.40 15.83 16.08
C TYR A 34 5.57 15.59 17.07
N ALA A 35 6.80 15.42 16.57
CA ALA A 35 8.02 15.23 17.36
C ALA A 35 7.98 14.03 18.35
N GLN A 36 7.26 12.97 17.99
CA GLN A 36 7.27 11.68 18.71
C GLN A 36 8.39 10.78 18.15
N VAL A 37 8.77 9.71 18.88
CA VAL A 37 9.79 8.75 18.39
C VAL A 37 9.07 7.59 17.68
N PRO A 38 9.15 7.48 16.35
CA PRO A 38 8.39 6.48 15.64
C PRO A 38 8.95 5.07 15.81
N ARG A 39 8.06 4.08 15.79
CA ARG A 39 8.46 2.69 15.53
C ARG A 39 8.80 2.56 14.06
N ALA A 40 10.09 2.59 13.73
CA ALA A 40 10.58 2.48 12.36
C ALA A 40 9.95 1.29 11.62
N THR A 41 9.09 1.57 10.63
CA THR A 41 8.59 0.56 9.70
C THR A 41 9.48 0.48 8.47
N LYS A 42 9.52 -0.69 7.84
CA LYS A 42 10.25 -0.92 6.58
C LYS A 42 9.31 -1.14 5.39
N ASP A 43 8.01 -1.06 5.66
CA ASP A 43 6.96 -1.55 4.80
C ASP A 43 6.03 -0.36 4.46
N ILE A 44 5.76 -0.19 3.16
CA ILE A 44 4.81 0.81 2.68
C ILE A 44 3.53 0.07 2.25
N ASP A 45 2.45 0.33 2.98
CA ASP A 45 1.13 -0.21 2.70
C ASP A 45 0.30 0.87 2.01
N ILE A 46 -0.26 0.58 0.83
CA ILE A 46 -1.07 1.53 0.07
C ILE A 46 -2.42 0.95 -0.37
N ILE A 47 -3.43 1.80 -0.34
CA ILE A 47 -4.73 1.56 -0.96
C ILE A 47 -4.70 2.20 -2.34
N LEU A 48 -5.14 1.48 -3.38
CA LEU A 48 -5.37 2.08 -4.70
C LEU A 48 -6.72 2.80 -4.73
N VAL A 49 -6.69 4.06 -5.16
CA VAL A 49 -7.92 4.84 -5.38
C VAL A 49 -8.48 4.45 -6.75
N VAL A 50 -9.39 3.47 -6.77
CA VAL A 50 -9.91 2.88 -8.02
C VAL A 50 -10.56 3.92 -8.93
N GLU A 51 -11.20 4.93 -8.34
CA GLU A 51 -11.88 6.03 -9.02
C GLU A 51 -10.91 6.99 -9.74
N ALA A 52 -9.65 7.04 -9.29
CA ALA A 52 -8.60 7.90 -9.83
C ALA A 52 -7.50 7.11 -10.54
N LEU A 53 -7.56 5.78 -10.54
CA LEU A 53 -6.51 4.89 -11.05
C LEU A 53 -6.28 5.10 -12.55
N SER A 54 -5.05 5.44 -12.92
CA SER A 54 -4.65 5.69 -14.31
C SER A 54 -3.76 4.56 -14.85
N ALA A 55 -3.81 4.35 -16.17
CA ALA A 55 -2.90 3.41 -16.83
C ALA A 55 -1.43 3.86 -16.70
N GLU A 56 -1.17 5.17 -16.66
CA GLU A 56 0.17 5.70 -16.41
C GLU A 56 0.68 5.32 -15.02
N PHE A 57 -0.16 5.39 -13.98
CA PHE A 57 0.22 4.96 -12.64
C PHE A 57 0.58 3.48 -12.61
N VAL A 58 -0.23 2.60 -13.22
CA VAL A 58 0.05 1.15 -13.27
C VAL A 58 1.38 0.88 -13.97
N ALA A 59 1.64 1.55 -15.10
CA ALA A 59 2.91 1.43 -15.81
C ALA A 59 4.09 1.95 -14.97
N LYS A 60 3.90 3.06 -14.25
CA LYS A 60 4.90 3.65 -13.36
C LYS A 60 5.19 2.74 -12.17
N PHE A 61 4.17 2.14 -11.59
CA PHE A 61 4.30 1.17 -10.51
C PHE A 61 5.07 -0.07 -10.97
N TRP A 62 4.81 -0.55 -12.19
CA TRP A 62 5.60 -1.64 -12.76
C TRP A 62 7.08 -1.25 -12.97
N GLU A 63 7.36 -0.03 -13.41
CA GLU A 63 8.73 0.49 -13.50
C GLU A 63 9.41 0.52 -12.12
N PHE A 64 8.68 0.92 -11.07
CA PHE A 64 9.15 0.92 -9.68
C PHE A 64 9.55 -0.49 -9.23
N VAL A 65 8.67 -1.48 -9.42
CA VAL A 65 8.95 -2.88 -9.07
C VAL A 65 10.18 -3.42 -9.81
N LYS A 66 10.32 -3.10 -11.11
CA LYS A 66 11.49 -3.50 -11.89
C LYS A 66 12.79 -2.87 -11.39
N LYS A 67 12.78 -1.58 -11.05
CA LYS A 67 13.97 -0.88 -10.55
C LYS A 67 14.36 -1.30 -9.14
N GLY A 68 13.39 -1.60 -8.28
CA GLY A 68 13.63 -2.18 -6.95
C GLY A 68 14.17 -3.61 -7.04
N ASN A 69 13.88 -4.31 -8.14
CA ASN A 69 14.20 -5.71 -8.38
C ASN A 69 13.83 -6.59 -7.18
N TYR A 70 12.54 -6.57 -6.85
CA TYR A 70 11.96 -7.36 -5.76
C TYR A 70 12.03 -8.85 -6.09
N ASP A 71 12.66 -9.62 -5.19
CA ASP A 71 12.82 -11.07 -5.31
C ASP A 71 11.50 -11.82 -5.08
N GLN A 72 10.65 -11.30 -4.19
CA GLN A 72 9.35 -11.87 -3.87
C GLN A 72 8.24 -10.97 -4.40
N ARG A 73 7.34 -11.54 -5.20
CA ARG A 73 6.24 -10.84 -5.85
C ARG A 73 5.02 -11.73 -5.76
N ASN A 74 4.10 -11.35 -4.89
CA ASN A 74 2.96 -12.19 -4.57
C ASN A 74 1.64 -11.47 -4.87
N LYS A 75 0.62 -12.25 -5.24
CA LYS A 75 -0.76 -11.81 -5.42
C LYS A 75 -1.65 -12.63 -4.51
N GLY A 76 -2.43 -11.95 -3.69
CA GLY A 76 -3.56 -12.54 -3.02
C GLY A 76 -4.85 -12.14 -3.72
N VAL A 77 -5.79 -13.08 -3.78
CA VAL A 77 -7.16 -12.84 -4.23
C VAL A 77 -8.09 -13.44 -3.19
N ASN A 78 -9.06 -12.68 -2.72
CA ASN A 78 -10.13 -13.22 -1.90
C ASN A 78 -11.37 -13.41 -2.76
N GLU A 79 -11.60 -14.64 -3.20
CA GLU A 79 -12.76 -14.99 -4.02
C GLU A 79 -14.01 -15.33 -3.20
N ASN A 80 -13.87 -15.42 -1.88
CA ASN A 80 -14.94 -15.86 -0.97
C ASN A 80 -15.78 -14.69 -0.42
N VAL A 81 -15.51 -13.47 -0.88
CA VAL A 81 -16.20 -12.24 -0.49
C VAL A 81 -16.62 -11.47 -1.73
N GLU A 82 -17.78 -10.81 -1.62
CA GLU A 82 -18.31 -9.95 -2.68
C GLU A 82 -18.36 -8.50 -2.15
N PRO A 83 -17.77 -7.52 -2.86
CA PRO A 83 -17.06 -7.68 -4.13
C PRO A 83 -15.69 -8.36 -3.97
N LYS A 84 -15.30 -9.13 -5.00
CA LYS A 84 -13.97 -9.73 -5.07
C LYS A 84 -12.88 -8.67 -5.12
N HIS A 85 -11.75 -8.95 -4.48
CA HIS A 85 -10.63 -8.03 -4.40
C HIS A 85 -9.29 -8.73 -4.54
N GLU A 86 -8.27 -7.95 -4.89
CA GLU A 86 -6.90 -8.40 -5.04
C GLU A 86 -5.94 -7.50 -4.29
N TYR A 87 -4.85 -8.09 -3.85
CA TYR A 87 -3.75 -7.35 -3.27
C TYR A 87 -2.42 -7.93 -3.72
N PHE A 88 -1.40 -7.08 -3.74
CA PHE A 88 -0.08 -7.44 -4.23
C PHE A 88 0.95 -7.14 -3.15
N ARG A 89 1.91 -8.04 -2.98
CA ARG A 89 3.02 -7.88 -2.04
C ARG A 89 4.35 -8.02 -2.77
N PHE A 90 5.20 -7.02 -2.65
CA PHE A 90 6.54 -7.00 -3.23
C PHE A 90 7.56 -6.90 -2.09
N MET A 91 8.43 -7.89 -1.93
CA MET A 91 9.40 -7.95 -0.83
C MET A 91 10.83 -8.22 -1.30
N LYS A 92 11.79 -7.90 -0.44
CA LYS A 92 13.22 -8.15 -0.63
C LYS A 92 13.73 -7.51 -1.93
N PRO A 93 13.75 -6.16 -2.00
CA PRO A 93 14.37 -5.48 -3.13
C PRO A 93 15.87 -5.77 -3.13
N ALA A 94 16.45 -5.96 -4.31
CA ALA A 94 17.92 -6.02 -4.45
C ALA A 94 18.56 -4.64 -4.19
N ASN A 95 17.82 -3.54 -4.42
CA ASN A 95 18.28 -2.19 -4.16
C ASN A 95 17.83 -1.70 -2.77
N SER A 96 18.78 -1.33 -1.92
CA SER A 96 18.46 -0.90 -0.54
C SER A 96 17.77 0.46 -0.44
N ALA A 97 17.83 1.28 -1.50
CA ALA A 97 17.12 2.55 -1.60
C ALA A 97 15.59 2.37 -1.71
N PHE A 98 15.12 1.17 -2.04
CA PHE A 98 13.69 0.86 -2.14
C PHE A 98 13.15 0.34 -0.79
N PRO A 99 11.83 0.51 -0.53
CA PRO A 99 11.16 -0.07 0.62
C PRO A 99 11.34 -1.58 0.68
N TYR A 100 11.53 -2.14 1.87
CA TYR A 100 11.76 -3.57 2.02
C TYR A 100 10.53 -4.38 1.58
N GLN A 101 9.35 -3.85 1.88
CA GLN A 101 8.06 -4.34 1.41
C GLN A 101 7.22 -3.19 0.86
N VAL A 102 6.50 -3.46 -0.22
CA VAL A 102 5.36 -2.64 -0.66
C VAL A 102 4.15 -3.55 -0.82
N GLU A 103 3.08 -3.24 -0.10
CA GLU A 103 1.79 -3.94 -0.19
C GLU A 103 0.74 -3.01 -0.80
N LEU A 104 -0.03 -3.52 -1.77
CA LEU A 104 -1.05 -2.78 -2.48
C LEU A 104 -2.40 -3.46 -2.32
N PHE A 105 -3.41 -2.70 -1.89
CA PHE A 105 -4.78 -3.18 -1.77
C PHE A 105 -5.65 -2.58 -2.87
N SER A 106 -6.37 -3.44 -3.59
CA SER A 106 -7.31 -3.05 -4.65
C SER A 106 -8.68 -3.67 -4.41
N ARG A 107 -9.72 -2.83 -4.34
CA ARG A 107 -11.12 -3.28 -4.19
C ARG A 107 -11.76 -3.82 -5.48
N SER A 108 -10.99 -3.95 -6.56
CA SER A 108 -11.45 -4.50 -7.83
C SER A 108 -10.37 -5.38 -8.45
N LEU A 109 -10.82 -6.46 -9.09
CA LEU A 109 -9.95 -7.41 -9.77
C LEU A 109 -9.48 -6.88 -11.12
N GLY A 110 -8.23 -7.20 -11.46
CA GLY A 110 -7.69 -6.96 -12.81
C GLY A 110 -7.41 -5.49 -13.13
N LEU A 111 -7.40 -4.62 -12.12
CA LEU A 111 -6.98 -3.22 -12.30
C LEU A 111 -5.46 -3.12 -12.56
N MET A 112 -4.70 -4.05 -11.99
CA MET A 112 -3.26 -4.13 -12.18
C MET A 112 -2.92 -5.23 -13.20
N ASN A 113 -2.98 -4.88 -14.49
CA ASN A 113 -2.52 -5.76 -15.58
C ASN A 113 -0.98 -5.73 -15.68
N PHE A 114 -0.32 -6.42 -14.76
CA PHE A 114 1.12 -6.64 -14.85
C PHE A 114 1.46 -7.55 -16.05
N PRO A 115 2.56 -7.29 -16.76
CA PRO A 115 2.97 -8.13 -17.88
C PRO A 115 3.39 -9.53 -17.38
N GLU A 116 3.33 -10.56 -18.25
CA GLU A 116 3.68 -11.95 -17.87
C GLU A 116 5.09 -12.09 -17.26
N GLU A 117 6.04 -11.26 -17.70
CA GLU A 117 7.40 -11.19 -17.15
C GLU A 117 7.45 -10.80 -15.66
N ALA A 118 6.36 -10.27 -15.10
CA ALA A 118 6.26 -9.93 -13.71
C ALA A 118 6.38 -11.14 -12.78
N ARG A 119 6.03 -12.35 -13.27
CA ARG A 119 6.14 -13.63 -12.54
C ARG A 119 5.59 -13.54 -11.11
N ILE A 120 4.40 -12.97 -10.98
CA ILE A 120 3.72 -12.81 -9.69
C ILE A 120 3.13 -14.16 -9.30
N THR A 121 3.52 -14.68 -8.13
CA THR A 121 3.02 -15.97 -7.62
C THR A 121 1.85 -15.75 -6.65
N PRO A 122 0.95 -16.73 -6.47
CA PRO A 122 -0.05 -16.64 -5.41
C PRO A 122 0.59 -16.51 -4.03
N ILE A 123 -0.07 -15.81 -3.12
CA ILE A 123 0.30 -15.83 -1.70
C ILE A 123 0.02 -17.23 -1.14
N PRO A 124 0.98 -17.86 -0.44
CA PRO A 124 0.78 -19.16 0.19
C PRO A 124 -0.43 -19.16 1.14
N VAL A 125 -1.21 -20.24 1.15
CA VAL A 125 -2.45 -20.37 1.94
C VAL A 125 -2.18 -20.37 3.46
N ASP A 126 -0.94 -20.68 3.86
CA ASP A 126 -0.44 -20.64 5.23
C ASP A 126 0.09 -19.26 5.66
N GLU A 127 0.24 -18.31 4.73
CA GLU A 127 0.45 -16.91 5.06
C GLU A 127 -0.91 -16.26 5.29
N ASP A 128 -1.12 -15.75 6.52
CA ASP A 128 -2.35 -15.09 6.93
C ASP A 128 -2.68 -13.96 5.94
N LEU A 129 -3.90 -14.00 5.36
CA LEU A 129 -4.44 -12.87 4.63
C LEU A 129 -4.33 -11.67 5.57
N SER A 130 -3.55 -10.64 5.23
CA SER A 130 -3.25 -9.57 6.20
C SER A 130 -4.58 -9.05 6.74
N SER A 131 -4.75 -8.96 8.06
CA SER A 131 -6.00 -8.47 8.66
C SER A 131 -6.39 -7.10 8.08
N LEU A 132 -5.38 -6.35 7.61
CA LEU A 132 -5.51 -5.08 6.92
C LEU A 132 -6.22 -5.23 5.56
N SER A 133 -5.84 -6.23 4.76
CA SER A 133 -6.59 -6.59 3.55
C SER A 133 -8.04 -6.91 3.88
N ALA A 134 -8.36 -7.59 4.98
CA ALA A 134 -9.76 -7.89 5.28
C ALA A 134 -10.57 -6.64 5.64
N ILE A 135 -9.97 -5.70 6.38
CA ILE A 135 -10.63 -4.46 6.83
C ILE A 135 -10.90 -3.51 5.67
N LEU A 136 -9.93 -3.32 4.79
CA LEU A 136 -10.03 -2.37 3.67
C LEU A 136 -10.99 -2.80 2.55
N MET A 137 -11.54 -4.00 2.66
CA MET A 137 -12.41 -4.59 1.64
C MET A 137 -13.88 -4.42 1.99
N ASP A 138 -14.15 -3.93 3.21
CA ASP A 138 -15.41 -3.33 3.54
C ASP A 138 -15.49 -1.93 2.91
N GLU A 139 -16.60 -1.67 2.21
CA GLU A 139 -16.80 -0.43 1.45
C GLU A 139 -16.83 0.81 2.36
N ASP A 140 -17.39 0.69 3.56
CA ASP A 140 -17.45 1.82 4.49
C ASP A 140 -16.05 2.18 4.97
N TYR A 141 -15.19 1.19 5.25
CA TYR A 141 -13.80 1.43 5.65
C TYR A 141 -12.94 1.98 4.50
N TYR A 142 -13.10 1.46 3.28
CA TYR A 142 -12.43 2.02 2.10
C TYR A 142 -12.81 3.49 1.93
N ARG A 143 -14.11 3.79 1.84
CA ARG A 143 -14.59 5.15 1.62
C ARG A 143 -14.20 6.09 2.75
N PHE A 144 -14.34 5.66 3.99
CA PHE A 144 -13.90 6.43 5.14
C PHE A 144 -12.41 6.75 5.07
N THR A 145 -11.57 5.79 4.68
CA THR A 145 -10.12 6.01 4.58
C THR A 145 -9.76 7.01 3.47
N ILE A 146 -10.41 6.93 2.31
CA ILE A 146 -10.19 7.88 1.20
C ILE A 146 -10.77 9.27 1.51
N GLU A 147 -11.93 9.35 2.18
CA GLU A 147 -12.54 10.63 2.57
C GLU A 147 -11.77 11.31 3.72
N HIS A 148 -11.11 10.52 4.56
CA HIS A 148 -10.28 10.96 5.68
C HIS A 148 -8.78 10.73 5.39
N SER A 149 -8.32 11.09 4.19
CA SER A 149 -6.91 11.18 3.82
C SER A 149 -6.54 12.60 3.40
N LEU A 150 -5.25 12.92 3.42
CA LEU A 150 -4.73 14.22 2.99
C LEU A 150 -3.39 14.08 2.28
N GLN A 151 -3.08 15.07 1.43
CA GLN A 151 -1.74 15.20 0.88
C GLN A 151 -0.84 15.91 1.89
N GLU A 152 0.23 15.23 2.29
CA GLU A 152 1.22 15.72 3.25
C GLU A 152 2.60 15.14 2.89
N ASP A 153 3.65 15.94 3.04
CA ASP A 153 5.04 15.49 2.79
C ASP A 153 5.23 14.83 1.40
N ASP A 154 4.64 15.45 0.37
CA ASP A 154 4.65 15.02 -1.05
C ASP A 154 4.03 13.62 -1.32
N VAL A 155 3.19 13.13 -0.41
CA VAL A 155 2.41 11.88 -0.58
C VAL A 155 0.97 12.06 -0.15
N HIS A 156 0.09 11.17 -0.59
CA HIS A 156 -1.28 11.08 -0.06
C HIS A 156 -1.34 10.01 1.03
N ILE A 157 -1.70 10.41 2.24
CA ILE A 157 -1.68 9.56 3.44
C ILE A 157 -3.04 9.58 4.15
N ALA A 158 -3.41 8.45 4.75
CA ALA A 158 -4.53 8.37 5.68
C ALA A 158 -4.29 9.27 6.89
N ASN A 159 -5.30 10.03 7.30
CA ASN A 159 -5.21 10.88 8.49
C ASN A 159 -5.25 10.05 9.79
N ILE A 160 -5.03 10.69 10.93
CA ILE A 160 -5.02 10.02 12.24
C ILE A 160 -6.35 9.30 12.54
N GLU A 161 -7.50 9.89 12.19
CA GLU A 161 -8.83 9.31 12.47
C GLU A 161 -9.06 8.00 11.70
N SER A 162 -8.67 7.98 10.42
CA SER A 162 -8.75 6.78 9.58
C SER A 162 -7.76 5.71 10.02
N LEU A 163 -6.53 6.08 10.41
CA LEU A 163 -5.55 5.13 10.96
C LEU A 163 -6.05 4.47 12.25
N ILE A 164 -6.65 5.23 13.18
CA ILE A 164 -7.26 4.68 14.40
C ILE A 164 -8.44 3.75 14.06
N CYS A 165 -9.24 4.12 13.06
CA CYS A 165 -10.37 3.31 12.60
C CYS A 165 -9.91 1.94 12.08
N LEU A 166 -8.84 1.93 11.28
CA LEU A 166 -8.21 0.70 10.78
C LEU A 166 -7.58 -0.11 11.91
N GLU A 167 -6.94 0.53 12.89
CA GLU A 167 -6.33 -0.16 14.03
C GLU A 167 -7.33 -0.93 14.89
N LYS A 168 -8.43 -0.28 15.29
CA LYS A 168 -9.44 -0.85 16.20
C LYS A 168 -10.11 -2.12 15.68
N GLN A 169 -10.00 -2.39 14.38
CA GLN A 169 -10.56 -3.56 13.73
C GLN A 169 -9.62 -4.78 13.72
N GLY A 170 -8.44 -4.68 14.35
CA GLY A 170 -7.54 -5.82 14.55
C GLY A 170 -6.12 -5.61 14.01
N LEU A 171 -5.68 -4.37 13.80
CA LEU A 171 -4.30 -4.08 13.44
C LEU A 171 -3.53 -3.58 14.67
N SER A 172 -2.21 -3.80 14.70
CA SER A 172 -1.34 -3.22 15.73
C SER A 172 -0.27 -2.40 15.04
N TRP A 173 -0.47 -1.09 15.01
CA TRP A 173 0.47 -0.14 14.40
C TRP A 173 0.83 1.02 15.33
N ILE A 174 0.07 1.24 16.41
CA ILE A 174 0.27 2.30 17.41
C ILE A 174 0.76 1.73 18.75
#